data_AF-A0A7Y8HHF2-F1
#
_entry.id   AF-A0A7Y8HHF2-F1
#
_cell.length_a   1.000
_cell.length_b   1.000
_cell.length_c   1.000
_cell.angle_alpha   90.00
_cell.angle_beta   90.00
_cell.angle_gamma   90.00
#
_symmetry.space_group_name_H-M   'P 1'
#
loop_
_entity.id
_entity.type
_entity.pdbx_description
1 polymer ?
#
loop_
_entity_poly.entity_id
_entity_poly.type
_entity_poly.pdbx_seq_one_letter_code
_entity_poly.pdbx_strand_id
1 'polypeptide(L)'
;MNVQKIFDILQEDQDSPPLGIICAELEEQGYKVQIDDRQVNSADIYDGRAKELEEKVGPLNVALYKDGSLEQEFSLEFLDDREVVIERKIE
;
A
#
# COMPACT_ATOMS: atom_id res chain seq x y z
N MET A 1 1.69 -6.60 10.14
CA MET A 1 1.90 -6.67 8.68
C MET A 1 2.95 -7.72 8.33
N ASN A 2 2.69 -8.55 7.32
CA ASN A 2 3.69 -9.43 6.71
C ASN A 2 4.28 -8.76 5.46
N VAL A 3 5.43 -8.11 5.63
CA VAL A 3 6.09 -7.36 4.55
C VAL A 3 6.71 -8.28 3.48
N GLN A 4 7.14 -9.48 3.85
CA GLN A 4 7.74 -10.42 2.89
C GLN A 4 6.73 -10.82 1.81
N LYS A 5 5.49 -11.13 2.21
CA LYS A 5 4.42 -11.46 1.27
C LYS A 5 4.14 -10.35 0.27
N ILE A 6 4.23 -9.08 0.69
CA ILE A 6 4.07 -7.93 -0.20
C ILE A 6 5.13 -7.95 -1.30
N PHE A 7 6.40 -8.18 -0.94
CA PHE A 7 7.47 -8.27 -1.92
C PHE A 7 7.35 -9.51 -2.82
N ASP A 8 6.91 -10.64 -2.28
CA ASP A 8 6.72 -11.88 -3.05
C ASP A 8 5.63 -11.66 -4.14
N ILE A 9 4.47 -11.11 -3.77
CA ILE A 9 3.37 -10.89 -4.72
C ILE A 9 3.68 -9.80 -5.76
N LEU A 10 4.46 -8.77 -5.40
CA LEU A 10 4.94 -7.75 -6.35
C LEU A 10 5.87 -8.34 -7.41
N GLN A 11 6.57 -9.44 -7.11
CA GLN A 11 7.40 -10.15 -8.09
C GLN A 11 6.55 -11.07 -8.98
N GLU A 12 5.52 -11.71 -8.41
CA GLU A 12 4.65 -12.67 -9.10
C GLU A 12 3.66 -12.01 -10.06
N ASP A 13 2.97 -10.94 -9.64
CA ASP A 13 1.97 -10.25 -10.47
C ASP A 13 2.60 -9.07 -11.22
N GLN A 14 2.95 -9.33 -12.49
CA GLN A 14 3.59 -8.37 -13.41
C GLN A 14 2.61 -7.43 -14.15
N ASP A 15 1.31 -7.68 -14.06
CA ASP A 15 0.31 -7.03 -14.90
C ASP A 15 -0.57 -6.02 -14.14
N SER A 16 -0.65 -6.15 -12.81
CA SER A 16 -1.43 -5.25 -11.96
C SER A 16 -0.63 -4.04 -11.45
N PRO A 17 -1.29 -2.90 -11.15
CA PRO A 17 -0.64 -1.77 -10.52
C PRO A 17 -0.04 -2.12 -9.14
N PRO A 18 1.22 -1.76 -8.85
CA PRO A 18 1.92 -2.11 -7.61
C PRO A 18 1.17 -1.67 -6.36
N LEU A 19 0.62 -0.46 -6.35
CA LEU A 19 -0.13 0.07 -5.21
C LEU A 19 -1.41 -0.74 -4.95
N GLY A 20 -2.06 -1.20 -6.03
CA GLY A 20 -3.22 -2.09 -5.96
C GLY A 20 -2.85 -3.44 -5.36
N ILE A 21 -1.75 -4.04 -5.82
CA ILE A 21 -1.21 -5.31 -5.31
C ILE A 21 -0.94 -5.20 -3.80
N ILE A 22 -0.23 -4.14 -3.38
CA ILE A 22 0.13 -3.90 -1.97
C ILE A 22 -1.15 -3.75 -1.12
N CYS A 23 -2.12 -2.95 -1.57
CA CYS A 23 -3.36 -2.77 -0.85
C CYS A 23 -4.18 -4.07 -0.74
N ALA A 24 -4.23 -4.87 -1.81
CA ALA A 24 -4.93 -6.15 -1.82
C ALA A 24 -4.33 -7.13 -0.80
N GLU A 25 -3.02 -7.29 -0.77
CA GLU A 25 -2.35 -8.17 0.21
C GLU A 25 -2.56 -7.69 1.65
N LEU A 26 -2.53 -6.37 1.89
CA LEU A 26 -2.81 -5.81 3.22
C LEU A 26 -4.27 -6.06 3.64
N GLU A 27 -5.23 -5.92 2.73
CA GLU A 27 -6.63 -6.25 2.96
C GLU A 27 -6.83 -7.74 3.26
N GLU A 28 -6.16 -8.63 2.52
CA GLU A 28 -6.20 -10.07 2.76
C GLU A 28 -5.65 -10.44 4.14
N GLN A 29 -4.68 -9.68 4.65
CA GLN A 29 -4.18 -9.80 6.03
C GLN A 29 -5.15 -9.21 7.09
N GLY A 30 -6.29 -8.67 6.65
CA GLY A 30 -7.37 -8.13 7.48
C GLY A 30 -7.19 -6.65 7.87
N TYR A 31 -6.31 -5.92 7.18
CA TYR A 31 -6.11 -4.49 7.44
C TYR A 31 -7.10 -3.64 6.64
N LYS A 32 -7.52 -2.53 7.25
CA LYS A 32 -8.04 -1.38 6.50
C LYS A 32 -6.89 -0.42 6.24
N VAL A 33 -6.76 0.03 4.99
CA VAL A 33 -5.65 0.85 4.54
C VAL A 33 -6.09 2.31 4.42
N GLN A 34 -5.27 3.21 4.97
CA GLN A 34 -5.38 4.65 4.77
C GLN A 34 -4.06 5.15 4.18
N ILE A 35 -4.13 5.94 3.11
CA ILE A 35 -2.98 6.53 2.43
C ILE A 35 -3.17 8.04 2.37
N ASP A 36 -2.19 8.81 2.88
CA ASP A 36 -2.23 10.28 2.94
C ASP A 36 -3.59 10.83 3.41
N ASP A 37 -4.04 10.35 4.57
CA ASP A 37 -5.31 10.74 5.21
C ASP A 37 -6.60 10.31 4.50
N ARG A 38 -6.50 9.53 3.43
CA ARG A 38 -7.64 8.97 2.71
C ARG A 38 -7.74 7.47 2.92
N GLN A 39 -8.91 6.98 3.34
CA GLN A 39 -9.20 5.55 3.29
C GLN A 39 -9.28 5.08 1.83
N VAL A 40 -8.56 4.02 1.53
CA VAL A 40 -8.50 3.42 0.20
C VAL A 40 -8.77 1.93 0.30
N ASN A 41 -9.20 1.35 -0.81
CA ASN A 41 -9.20 -0.08 -0.98
C ASN A 41 -8.58 -0.47 -2.32
N SER A 42 -8.18 -1.74 -2.46
CA SER A 42 -7.56 -2.27 -3.66
C SER A 42 -8.44 -2.12 -4.91
N ALA A 43 -9.75 -2.32 -4.77
CA ALA A 43 -10.70 -2.18 -5.87
C ALA A 43 -10.76 -0.74 -6.42
N ASP A 44 -10.71 0.28 -5.56
CA ASP A 44 -10.69 1.69 -5.98
C ASP A 44 -9.39 2.04 -6.75
N ILE A 45 -8.27 1.38 -6.43
CA ILE A 45 -7.02 1.55 -7.18
C ILE A 45 -7.13 0.87 -8.55
N TYR A 46 -7.59 -0.38 -8.60
CA TYR A 46 -7.77 -1.10 -9.88
C TYR A 46 -8.80 -0.43 -10.81
N ASP A 47 -9.83 0.20 -10.25
CA ASP A 47 -10.81 0.99 -11.00
C ASP A 47 -10.27 2.37 -11.43
N GLY A 48 -9.04 2.73 -11.06
CA GLY A 48 -8.41 4.02 -11.38
C GLY A 48 -9.04 5.21 -10.65
N ARG A 49 -9.68 5.01 -9.50
CA ARG A 49 -10.28 6.06 -8.65
C ARG A 49 -9.31 6.66 -7.63
N ALA A 50 -8.09 6.16 -7.62
CA ALA A 50 -6.99 6.61 -6.76
C ALA A 50 -5.72 6.94 -7.58
N LYS A 51 -5.88 7.32 -8.85
CA LYS A 51 -4.77 7.61 -9.77
C LYS A 51 -3.81 8.66 -9.22
N GLU A 52 -4.31 9.64 -8.50
CA GLU A 52 -3.49 10.67 -7.86
C GLU A 52 -2.49 10.11 -6.83
N LEU A 53 -2.76 8.93 -6.25
CA LEU A 53 -1.82 8.24 -5.36
C LEU A 53 -0.76 7.48 -6.17
N GLU A 54 -1.14 6.93 -7.32
CA GLU A 54 -0.23 6.22 -8.24
C GLU A 54 0.71 7.20 -8.97
N GLU A 55 0.21 8.41 -9.29
CA GLU A 55 0.96 9.48 -9.96
C GLU A 55 1.76 10.36 -8.98
N LYS A 56 1.60 10.16 -7.68
CA LYS A 56 2.29 10.95 -6.66
C LYS A 56 3.79 10.68 -6.71
N VAL A 57 4.57 11.75 -6.83
CA VAL A 57 6.03 11.68 -6.68
C VAL A 57 6.40 11.81 -5.20
N GLY A 58 7.15 10.83 -4.70
CA GLY A 58 7.64 10.78 -3.32
C GLY A 58 6.81 9.86 -2.40
N PRO A 59 7.09 9.87 -1.09
CA PRO A 59 6.53 8.89 -0.18
C PRO A 59 5.03 9.09 0.07
N LEU A 60 4.31 7.98 0.12
CA LEU A 60 2.93 7.83 0.57
C LEU A 60 2.94 7.48 2.06
N ASN A 61 2.15 8.17 2.88
CA ASN A 61 2.00 7.81 4.29
C ASN A 61 0.90 6.77 4.42
N VAL A 62 1.25 5.56 4.88
CA VAL A 62 0.31 4.46 5.04
C VAL A 62 0.03 4.23 6.52
N ALA A 63 -1.26 4.19 6.87
CA ALA A 63 -1.76 3.80 8.18
C ALA A 63 -2.62 2.54 8.05
N LEU A 64 -2.31 1.52 8.84
CA LEU A 64 -3.03 0.25 8.89
C LEU A 64 -3.89 0.19 10.13
N TYR A 65 -5.17 -0.09 9.92
CA TYR A 65 -6.14 -0.27 10.99
C TYR A 65 -6.62 -1.72 11.04
N LYS A 66 -6.74 -2.26 12.24
CA LYS A 66 -7.33 -3.58 12.49
C LYS A 66 -8.27 -3.48 13.69
N ASP A 67 -9.45 -4.08 13.56
CA ASP A 67 -10.51 -4.03 14.58
C ASP A 67 -10.84 -2.59 15.08
N GLY A 68 -10.75 -1.61 14.18
CA GLY A 68 -11.04 -0.20 14.47
C GLY A 68 -9.93 0.57 15.18
N SER A 69 -8.78 -0.04 15.42
CA SER A 69 -7.62 0.61 16.05
C SER A 69 -6.46 0.73 15.08
N LEU A 70 -5.65 1.80 15.23
CA LEU A 70 -4.40 1.96 14.49
C LEU A 70 -3.39 0.92 14.97
N GLU A 71 -2.90 0.07 14.07
CA GLU A 71 -1.93 -0.98 14.40
C GLU A 71 -0.51 -0.57 13.98
N GLN A 72 -0.36 0.05 12.82
CA GLN A 72 0.95 0.37 12.27
C GLN A 72 0.90 1.56 11.30
N GLU A 73 1.98 2.34 11.28
CA GLU A 73 2.23 3.40 10.31
C GLU A 73 3.61 3.23 9.66
N PHE A 74 3.70 3.56 8.37
CA PHE A 74 4.93 3.52 7.60
C PHE A 74 4.82 4.43 6.37
N SER A 75 5.96 4.73 5.74
CA SER A 75 6.00 5.33 4.41
C SER A 75 6.22 4.26 3.35
N LEU A 76 5.57 4.45 2.21
CA LEU A 76 5.70 3.65 1.01
C LEU A 76 6.19 4.56 -0.12
N GLU A 77 7.34 4.27 -0.70
CA GLU A 77 7.89 5.05 -1.81
C GLU A 77 8.24 4.14 -2.99
N PHE A 78 7.74 4.48 -4.17
CA PHE A 78 8.10 3.81 -5.42
C PHE A 78 9.32 4.52 -6.03
N LEU A 79 10.44 3.80 -6.13
CA LEU A 79 11.67 4.30 -6.76
C LEU A 79 11.65 4.09 -8.28
N ASP A 80 10.90 3.09 -8.73
CA ASP A 80 10.61 2.76 -10.12
C ASP A 80 9.25 2.03 -10.17
N ASP A 81 8.78 1.63 -11.34
CA ASP A 81 7.49 0.96 -11.55
C ASP A 81 7.23 -0.20 -10.57
N ARG A 82 8.28 -0.90 -10.10
CA ARG A 82 8.15 -2.06 -9.20
C ARG A 82 9.17 -2.10 -8.06
N GLU A 83 10.04 -1.10 -7.98
CA GLU A 83 10.99 -0.99 -6.88
C GLU A 83 10.35 -0.15 -5.77
N VAL A 84 10.14 -0.76 -4.62
CA VAL A 84 9.42 -0.13 -3.51
C VAL A 84 10.23 -0.14 -2.22
N VAL A 85 10.22 0.98 -1.53
CA VAL A 85 10.78 1.15 -0.19
C VAL A 85 9.64 1.26 0.81
N ILE A 86 9.70 0.42 1.85
CA ILE A 86 8.81 0.48 3.00
C ILE A 86 9.65 0.90 4.20
N GLU A 87 9.42 2.11 4.70
CA GLU A 87 10.13 2.63 5.86
C GLU A 87 9.17 2.80 7.04
N ARG A 88 9.51 2.16 8.16
CA ARG A 88 8.73 2.30 9.39
C ARG A 88 9.06 3.63 10.06
N LYS A 89 8.04 4.41 10.42
CA LYS A 89 8.22 5.57 11.31
C LYS A 89 8.55 5.09 12.72
N ILE A 90 9.68 5.51 13.26
CA ILE A 90 10.06 5.34 14.66
C ILE A 90 9.97 6.72 15.31
N GLU A 91 9.13 6.85 16.33
CA GLU A 91 9.06 8.02 17.22
C GLU A 91 10.01 7.88 18.42
#